data_AF-A0A2M7NW95-F1
#
_entry.id   AF-A0A2M7NW95-F1
#
_cell.length_a   1.000
_cell.length_b   1.000
_cell.length_c   1.000
_cell.angle_alpha   90.00
_cell.angle_beta   90.00
_cell.angle_gamma   90.00
#
_symmetry.space_group_name_H-M   'P 1'
#
loop_
_entity.id
_entity.type
_entity.pdbx_description
1 polymer ?
#
loop_
_entity_poly.entity_id
_entity_poly.type
_entity_poly.pdbx_seq_one_letter_code
_entity_poly.pdbx_strand_id
1 'polypeptide(L)'
;MRRKKIIFLAASMLLCNKLGASEPLYIANLPNIHEYELFANNGWTGNWYVGYDHCWITELPPAPEKKNFKKAFIGVKLGRAKSLKQLKAGIQGEIDALSQKLAEAAPAEKANLTAEIESLKKKSPENAKIIIAVSDNADFSGRKSYLAALNSEIPLEGDNSEALNNVGESRWFWTEVPMSAISAKKTNFVAAWSDNPLFASVSYASVIAAGWSEKNKYAYLSTDNFGKAPKNPEKKISFFTPALCIRLVPDNKQIFKVSVLKAEINDGVLRVQANIEGEPERLRLRVFDDNGEVSTGFGISTPPWHITAHNLEKGRYSFYLDAEDRFGNRAESGKKTFAVE
;
A
#
# COMPACT_ATOMS: atom_id res chain seq x y z
N MET A 1 -29.59 4.78 44.41
CA MET A 1 -29.01 5.63 43.34
C MET A 1 -28.65 4.79 42.11
N ARG A 2 -29.51 4.73 41.09
CA ARG A 2 -29.23 4.04 39.82
C ARG A 2 -28.60 5.03 38.84
N ARG A 3 -27.33 4.84 38.48
CA ARG A 3 -26.66 5.61 37.42
C ARG A 3 -27.28 5.23 36.07
N LYS A 4 -28.02 6.17 35.45
CA LYS A 4 -28.48 6.05 34.07
C LYS A 4 -27.25 6.03 33.16
N LYS A 5 -27.02 4.90 32.47
CA LYS A 5 -26.10 4.86 31.34
C LYS A 5 -26.72 5.67 30.21
N ILE A 6 -26.15 6.84 29.93
CA ILE A 6 -26.46 7.60 28.72
C ILE A 6 -25.83 6.81 27.57
N ILE A 7 -26.69 6.16 26.79
CA ILE A 7 -26.33 5.53 25.52
C ILE A 7 -26.17 6.68 24.52
N PHE A 8 -24.94 7.09 24.23
CA PHE A 8 -24.61 7.87 23.03
C PHE A 8 -24.54 6.89 21.86
N LEU A 9 -25.70 6.42 21.41
CA LEU A 9 -25.86 5.72 20.15
C LEU A 9 -27.00 6.42 19.41
N ALA A 10 -26.76 6.77 18.15
CA ALA A 10 -27.73 7.37 17.22
C ALA A 10 -28.06 8.86 17.42
N ALA A 11 -27.16 9.75 16.99
CA ALA A 11 -27.55 11.11 16.59
C ALA A 11 -26.78 11.68 15.38
N SER A 12 -26.07 10.84 14.62
CA SER A 12 -25.43 11.27 13.35
C SER A 12 -25.95 10.52 12.11
N MET A 13 -26.81 9.50 12.28
CA MET A 13 -27.35 8.72 11.15
C MET A 13 -28.71 9.19 10.60
N LEU A 14 -29.28 10.31 11.08
CA LEU A 14 -30.67 10.67 10.78
C LEU A 14 -30.87 11.96 9.95
N LEU A 15 -29.82 12.48 9.29
CA LEU A 15 -29.95 13.66 8.41
C LEU A 15 -29.46 13.49 6.96
N CYS A 16 -29.22 12.28 6.47
CA CYS A 16 -28.70 12.06 5.11
C CYS A 16 -29.61 11.24 4.18
N ASN A 17 -30.94 11.30 4.35
CA ASN A 17 -31.86 10.48 3.53
C ASN A 17 -32.59 11.19 2.38
N LYS A 18 -32.18 12.41 1.98
CA LYS A 18 -32.75 13.05 0.77
C LYS A 18 -31.79 13.80 -0.15
N LEU A 19 -30.52 13.99 0.22
CA LEU A 19 -29.48 14.36 -0.74
C LEU A 19 -28.61 13.12 -0.97
N GLY A 20 -28.45 12.72 -2.24
CA GLY A 20 -27.49 11.66 -2.58
C GLY A 20 -26.11 11.99 -2.03
N ALA A 21 -25.29 10.97 -1.72
CA ALA A 21 -23.93 11.21 -1.28
C ALA A 21 -23.17 12.00 -2.37
N SER A 22 -22.61 13.15 -2.02
CA SER A 22 -21.77 13.96 -2.92
C SER A 22 -20.28 13.72 -2.72
N GLU A 23 -19.92 13.04 -1.64
CA GLU A 23 -18.56 12.82 -1.18
C GLU A 23 -18.28 11.33 -0.95
N PRO A 24 -17.03 10.87 -1.15
CA PRO A 24 -16.64 9.53 -0.74
C PRO A 24 -16.87 9.32 0.76
N LEU A 25 -17.47 8.19 1.11
CA LEU A 25 -17.62 7.76 2.49
C LEU A 25 -16.48 6.80 2.85
N TYR A 26 -15.80 7.09 3.95
CA TYR A 26 -14.78 6.21 4.51
C TYR A 26 -15.32 5.43 5.69
N ILE A 27 -15.06 4.12 5.70
CA ILE A 27 -15.40 3.21 6.80
C ILE A 27 -14.08 2.68 7.34
N ALA A 28 -13.70 3.13 8.53
CA ALA A 28 -12.45 2.81 9.20
C ALA A 28 -12.65 2.73 10.72
N ASN A 29 -11.65 2.24 11.45
CA ASN A 29 -11.70 2.19 12.92
C ASN A 29 -11.52 3.55 13.58
N LEU A 30 -10.85 4.48 12.92
CA LEU A 30 -10.72 5.88 13.34
C LEU A 30 -11.71 6.76 12.57
N PRO A 31 -12.26 7.82 13.20
CA PRO A 31 -13.17 8.75 12.54
C PRO A 31 -12.53 9.47 11.35
N ASN A 32 -11.22 9.70 11.41
CA ASN A 32 -10.45 10.41 10.38
C ASN A 32 -9.34 9.51 9.83
N ILE A 33 -9.37 9.25 8.52
CA ILE A 33 -8.37 8.39 7.85
C ILE A 33 -6.98 9.03 7.74
N HIS A 34 -6.84 10.30 8.10
CA HIS A 34 -5.54 10.97 8.15
C HIS A 34 -4.78 10.72 9.45
N GLU A 35 -5.46 10.32 10.54
CA GLU A 35 -4.87 10.07 11.87
C GLU A 35 -4.01 8.79 11.95
N TYR A 36 -3.94 8.02 10.87
CA TYR A 36 -3.04 6.87 10.77
C TYR A 36 -1.61 7.33 10.44
N GLU A 37 -0.90 7.89 11.42
CA GLU A 37 0.42 8.51 11.23
C GLU A 37 1.57 7.74 11.90
N LEU A 38 1.25 6.74 12.72
CA LEU A 38 2.25 5.99 13.47
C LEU A 38 2.97 4.95 12.60
N PHE A 39 4.20 4.65 13.00
CA PHE A 39 5.10 3.62 12.45
C PHE A 39 5.62 3.89 11.04
N ALA A 40 4.72 4.09 10.07
CA ALA A 40 5.06 4.22 8.66
C ALA A 40 5.51 5.62 8.25
N ASN A 41 5.26 6.65 9.06
CA ASN A 41 5.80 8.00 8.80
C ASN A 41 7.16 8.22 9.49
N ASN A 42 7.31 7.73 10.72
CA ASN A 42 8.56 7.88 11.48
C ASN A 42 8.58 6.96 12.72
N GLY A 43 9.74 6.90 13.39
CA GLY A 43 9.88 6.33 14.73
C GLY A 43 10.13 4.82 14.77
N TRP A 44 9.93 4.25 15.96
CA TRP A 44 10.00 2.81 16.18
C TRP A 44 8.93 2.10 15.36
N THR A 45 9.24 0.97 14.73
CA THR A 45 8.28 0.24 13.89
C THR A 45 7.63 -0.96 14.58
N GLY A 46 8.20 -1.50 15.66
CA GLY A 46 7.57 -2.54 16.49
C GLY A 46 6.94 -3.73 15.76
N ASN A 47 7.56 -4.18 14.65
CA ASN A 47 7.04 -5.22 13.74
C ASN A 47 5.76 -4.86 12.96
N TRP A 48 5.45 -3.57 12.78
CA TRP A 48 4.35 -3.07 11.96
C TRP A 48 4.65 -3.12 10.46
N TYR A 49 4.89 -4.31 9.91
CA TYR A 49 5.15 -4.48 8.48
C TYR A 49 4.10 -5.38 7.82
N VAL A 50 3.91 -5.20 6.51
CA VAL A 50 3.02 -6.06 5.72
C VAL A 50 3.86 -7.11 5.02
N GLY A 51 3.67 -8.37 5.41
CA GLY A 51 4.67 -9.39 5.16
C GLY A 51 4.15 -10.75 4.72
N TYR A 52 5.10 -11.62 4.42
CA TYR A 52 4.90 -13.03 4.10
C TYR A 52 4.31 -13.78 5.29
N ASP A 53 4.82 -13.52 6.47
CA ASP A 53 4.39 -14.14 7.73
C ASP A 53 3.35 -13.26 8.46
N HIS A 54 3.24 -11.97 8.15
CA HIS A 54 2.31 -11.03 8.81
C HIS A 54 1.12 -10.64 7.94
N CYS A 55 -0.09 -10.92 8.43
CA CYS A 55 -1.33 -10.41 7.84
C CYS A 55 -2.09 -9.55 8.85
N TRP A 56 -2.29 -8.28 8.49
CA TRP A 56 -3.10 -7.34 9.26
C TRP A 56 -4.54 -7.43 8.83
N ILE A 57 -5.44 -7.56 9.81
CA ILE A 57 -6.88 -7.66 9.57
C ILE A 57 -7.58 -6.61 10.43
N THR A 58 -8.51 -5.87 9.82
CA THR A 58 -9.43 -4.99 10.54
C THR A 58 -10.87 -5.45 10.35
N GLU A 59 -11.67 -5.29 11.39
CA GLU A 59 -13.10 -5.54 11.44
C GLU A 59 -13.85 -4.20 11.37
N LEU A 60 -14.53 -3.96 10.27
CA LEU A 60 -15.24 -2.72 9.97
C LEU A 60 -16.75 -2.94 10.05
N PRO A 61 -17.52 -1.93 10.49
CA PRO A 61 -18.97 -2.05 10.57
C PRO A 61 -19.60 -2.33 9.18
N PRO A 62 -20.85 -2.80 9.16
CA PRO A 62 -21.62 -2.89 7.92
C PRO A 62 -21.63 -1.55 7.18
N ALA A 63 -21.51 -1.59 5.86
CA ALA A 63 -21.68 -0.41 5.02
C ALA A 63 -23.12 0.11 5.08
N PRO A 64 -23.35 1.41 4.88
CA PRO A 64 -24.70 1.93 4.71
C PRO A 64 -25.36 1.38 3.42
N GLU A 65 -26.64 1.71 3.23
CA GLU A 65 -27.34 1.35 2.01
C GLU A 65 -26.60 1.83 0.75
N LYS A 66 -26.25 0.88 -0.11
CA LYS A 66 -25.38 1.10 -1.28
C LYS A 66 -26.03 1.91 -2.42
N LYS A 67 -27.32 2.22 -2.33
CA LYS A 67 -28.09 2.86 -3.42
C LYS A 67 -27.51 4.21 -3.87
N ASN A 68 -26.74 4.86 -3.00
CA ASN A 68 -26.11 6.15 -3.26
C ASN A 68 -24.64 6.03 -3.73
N PHE A 69 -24.10 4.81 -3.87
CA PHE A 69 -22.70 4.57 -4.19
C PHE A 69 -22.57 3.72 -5.46
N LYS A 70 -21.57 4.04 -6.29
CA LYS A 70 -21.32 3.35 -7.56
C LYS A 70 -20.07 2.48 -7.50
N LYS A 71 -19.04 2.92 -6.79
CA LYS A 71 -17.76 2.22 -6.66
C LYS A 71 -17.43 1.95 -5.20
N ALA A 72 -16.71 0.87 -4.95
CA ALA A 72 -16.12 0.55 -3.67
C ALA A 72 -14.63 0.34 -3.85
N PHE A 73 -13.85 0.82 -2.89
CA PHE A 73 -12.44 0.59 -2.79
C PHE A 73 -12.12 0.05 -1.40
N ILE A 74 -11.09 -0.79 -1.33
CA ILE A 74 -10.41 -1.12 -0.08
C ILE A 74 -9.02 -0.53 -0.12
N GLY A 75 -8.53 -0.07 1.03
CA GLY A 75 -7.26 0.64 1.11
C GLY A 75 -6.40 0.20 2.27
N VAL A 76 -5.09 0.33 2.06
CA VAL A 76 -4.05 0.16 3.07
C VAL A 76 -3.12 1.38 3.03
N LYS A 77 -2.73 1.92 4.19
CA LYS A 77 -1.74 3.01 4.26
C LYS A 77 -0.35 2.45 4.56
N LEU A 78 0.61 2.70 3.67
CA LEU A 78 1.96 2.10 3.69
C LEU A 78 3.06 3.15 3.52
N GLY A 79 4.22 2.90 4.09
CA GLY A 79 5.44 3.70 3.93
C GLY A 79 6.69 2.92 4.29
N ARG A 80 7.85 3.58 4.27
CA ARG A 80 9.16 3.02 4.66
C ARG A 80 9.50 1.70 3.97
N ALA A 81 9.15 1.59 2.69
CA ALA A 81 9.63 0.51 1.84
C ALA A 81 11.15 0.57 1.70
N LYS A 82 11.78 -0.57 1.46
CA LYS A 82 13.21 -0.63 1.25
C LYS A 82 13.53 -0.47 -0.22
N SER A 83 14.60 0.26 -0.52
CA SER A 83 15.12 0.36 -1.88
C SER A 83 15.63 -1.00 -2.36
N LEU A 84 15.66 -1.21 -3.67
CA LEU A 84 16.20 -2.45 -4.24
C LEU A 84 17.65 -2.70 -3.80
N LYS A 85 18.44 -1.62 -3.66
CA LYS A 85 19.82 -1.68 -3.17
C LYS A 85 19.87 -2.14 -1.72
N GLN A 86 19.07 -1.55 -0.83
CA GLN A 86 18.99 -1.97 0.58
C GLN A 86 18.57 -3.43 0.72
N LEU A 87 17.59 -3.87 -0.06
CA LEU A 87 17.13 -5.26 -0.08
C LEU A 87 18.24 -6.22 -0.53
N LYS A 88 18.92 -5.90 -1.65
CA LYS A 88 20.04 -6.72 -2.16
C LYS A 88 21.20 -6.77 -1.16
N ALA A 89 21.55 -5.65 -0.54
CA ALA A 89 22.60 -5.58 0.47
C ALA A 89 22.23 -6.39 1.73
N GLY A 90 20.99 -6.31 2.19
CA GLY A 90 20.50 -7.11 3.32
C GLY A 90 20.57 -8.61 3.06
N ILE A 91 20.10 -9.05 1.87
CA ILE A 91 20.19 -10.46 1.45
C ILE A 91 21.65 -10.92 1.40
N GLN A 92 22.54 -10.13 0.81
CA GLN A 92 23.95 -10.49 0.74
C GLN A 92 24.58 -10.58 2.13
N GLY A 93 24.27 -9.64 3.03
CA GLY A 93 24.75 -9.69 4.41
C GLY A 93 24.29 -10.95 5.17
N GLU A 94 23.04 -11.38 4.97
CA GLU A 94 22.56 -12.65 5.55
C GLU A 94 23.29 -13.87 4.95
N ILE A 95 23.50 -13.88 3.63
CA ILE A 95 24.26 -14.94 2.95
C ILE A 95 25.69 -15.02 3.50
N ASP A 96 26.35 -13.88 3.67
CA ASP A 96 27.72 -13.81 4.18
C ASP A 96 27.79 -14.32 5.63
N ALA A 97 26.84 -13.91 6.47
CA ALA A 97 26.75 -14.38 7.86
C ALA A 97 26.49 -15.90 7.96
N LEU A 98 25.60 -16.43 7.12
CA LEU A 98 25.34 -17.88 7.05
C LEU A 98 26.54 -18.64 6.48
N SER A 99 27.25 -18.07 5.50
CA SER A 99 28.46 -18.66 4.91
C SER A 99 29.60 -18.75 5.93
N GLN A 100 29.73 -17.74 6.79
CA GLN A 100 30.68 -17.77 7.91
C GLN A 100 30.31 -18.87 8.91
N LYS A 101 29.03 -18.96 9.32
CA LYS A 101 28.55 -20.05 10.20
C LYS A 101 28.80 -21.43 9.57
N LEU A 102 28.56 -21.57 8.26
CA LEU A 102 28.75 -22.81 7.52
C LEU A 102 30.21 -23.31 7.56
N ALA A 103 31.18 -22.39 7.56
CA ALA A 103 32.60 -22.74 7.65
C ALA A 103 32.95 -23.43 8.98
N GLU A 104 32.28 -23.05 10.06
CA GLU A 104 32.53 -23.51 11.43
C GLU A 104 31.56 -24.62 11.87
N ALA A 105 30.49 -24.88 11.12
CA ALA A 105 29.41 -25.79 11.49
C ALA A 105 29.79 -27.29 11.44
N ALA A 106 29.13 -28.08 12.28
CA ALA A 106 29.22 -29.55 12.24
C ALA A 106 28.57 -30.14 10.97
N PRO A 107 28.97 -31.33 10.48
CA PRO A 107 28.45 -31.91 9.23
C PRO A 107 26.93 -31.97 9.12
N ALA A 108 26.22 -32.23 10.22
CA ALA A 108 24.76 -32.30 10.26
C ALA A 108 24.08 -30.93 10.05
N GLU A 109 24.73 -29.84 10.44
CA GLU A 109 24.20 -28.48 10.32
C GLU A 109 24.54 -27.85 8.96
N LYS A 110 25.65 -28.28 8.33
CA LYS A 110 26.08 -27.79 7.02
C LYS A 110 25.02 -27.95 5.93
N ALA A 111 24.28 -29.06 5.95
CA ALA A 111 23.22 -29.31 4.98
C ALA A 111 22.09 -28.26 5.10
N ASN A 112 21.67 -27.93 6.31
CA ASN A 112 20.61 -26.95 6.56
C ASN A 112 21.06 -25.54 6.17
N LEU A 113 22.26 -25.12 6.58
CA LEU A 113 22.81 -23.81 6.24
C LEU A 113 22.99 -23.64 4.73
N THR A 114 23.45 -24.69 4.03
CA THR A 114 23.56 -24.67 2.56
C THR A 114 22.20 -24.48 1.90
N ALA A 115 21.18 -25.21 2.37
CA ALA A 115 19.82 -25.08 1.86
C ALA A 115 19.23 -23.67 2.10
N GLU A 116 19.51 -23.07 3.26
CA GLU A 116 19.07 -21.71 3.59
C GLU A 116 19.73 -20.65 2.70
N ILE A 117 21.05 -20.73 2.50
CA ILE A 117 21.78 -19.85 1.57
C ILE A 117 21.21 -19.97 0.15
N GLU A 118 21.02 -21.19 -0.35
CA GLU A 118 20.44 -21.41 -1.68
C GLU A 118 18.99 -20.93 -1.78
N SER A 119 18.24 -20.98 -0.66
CA SER A 119 16.91 -20.39 -0.61
C SER A 119 16.96 -18.86 -0.68
N LEU A 120 17.89 -18.20 0.01
CA LEU A 120 18.04 -16.74 -0.01
C LEU A 120 18.43 -16.23 -1.39
N LYS A 121 19.37 -16.90 -2.07
CA LYS A 121 19.78 -16.55 -3.45
C LYS A 121 18.63 -16.59 -4.45
N LYS A 122 17.59 -17.39 -4.18
CA LYS A 122 16.39 -17.50 -5.03
C LYS A 122 15.33 -16.45 -4.70
N LYS A 123 15.41 -15.76 -3.55
CA LYS A 123 14.44 -14.70 -3.21
C LYS A 123 14.72 -13.48 -4.08
N SER A 124 13.70 -13.01 -4.78
CA SER A 124 13.78 -11.76 -5.54
C SER A 124 13.00 -10.65 -4.82
N PRO A 125 13.64 -9.50 -4.53
CA PRO A 125 12.95 -8.29 -4.06
C PRO A 125 12.12 -7.60 -5.16
N GLU A 126 12.36 -7.95 -6.43
CA GLU A 126 11.72 -7.28 -7.56
C GLU A 126 10.23 -7.61 -7.62
N ASN A 127 9.41 -6.58 -7.87
CA ASN A 127 7.96 -6.71 -7.96
C ASN A 127 7.29 -7.33 -6.72
N ALA A 128 7.88 -7.18 -5.53
CA ALA A 128 7.26 -7.61 -4.28
C ALA A 128 5.88 -6.93 -4.12
N LYS A 129 4.84 -7.74 -3.94
CA LYS A 129 3.45 -7.29 -3.96
C LYS A 129 2.92 -7.14 -2.55
N ILE A 130 2.14 -6.08 -2.35
CA ILE A 130 1.23 -5.97 -1.22
C ILE A 130 -0.16 -6.34 -1.72
N ILE A 131 -0.74 -7.34 -1.07
CA ILE A 131 -2.03 -7.93 -1.38
C ILE A 131 -3.05 -7.41 -0.38
N ILE A 132 -4.27 -7.12 -0.84
CA ILE A 132 -5.40 -6.73 -0.01
C ILE A 132 -6.65 -7.52 -0.37
N ALA A 133 -7.50 -7.79 0.61
CA ALA A 133 -8.75 -8.52 0.42
C ALA A 133 -9.85 -8.01 1.36
N VAL A 134 -11.10 -8.33 1.01
CA VAL A 134 -12.28 -8.05 1.84
C VAL A 134 -13.18 -9.28 1.92
N SER A 135 -13.76 -9.52 3.10
CA SER A 135 -14.68 -10.63 3.37
C SER A 135 -15.78 -10.21 4.34
N ASP A 136 -16.90 -10.92 4.36
CA ASP A 136 -17.97 -10.74 5.35
C ASP A 136 -17.76 -11.58 6.62
N ASN A 137 -16.63 -12.26 6.72
CA ASN A 137 -16.14 -13.03 7.86
C ASN A 137 -14.60 -12.94 7.94
N ALA A 138 -14.01 -13.45 9.01
CA ALA A 138 -12.57 -13.37 9.22
C ALA A 138 -11.75 -14.45 8.47
N ASP A 139 -12.41 -15.30 7.66
CA ASP A 139 -11.76 -16.30 6.82
C ASP A 139 -11.63 -15.79 5.38
N PHE A 140 -10.39 -15.56 4.98
CA PHE A 140 -10.06 -15.09 3.63
C PHE A 140 -9.70 -16.23 2.67
N SER A 141 -9.78 -17.50 3.11
CA SER A 141 -9.53 -18.64 2.25
C SER A 141 -10.57 -18.71 1.12
N GLY A 142 -10.10 -18.91 -0.11
CA GLY A 142 -10.94 -18.92 -1.31
C GLY A 142 -11.56 -17.55 -1.67
N ARG A 143 -11.24 -16.47 -0.94
CA ARG A 143 -11.68 -15.12 -1.30
C ARG A 143 -10.78 -14.53 -2.37
N LYS A 144 -11.37 -13.67 -3.20
CA LYS A 144 -10.62 -12.91 -4.19
C LYS A 144 -9.71 -11.90 -3.48
N SER A 145 -8.42 -11.99 -3.75
CA SER A 145 -7.43 -11.01 -3.35
C SER A 145 -7.09 -10.08 -4.51
N TYR A 146 -6.55 -8.91 -4.18
CA TYR A 146 -6.24 -7.86 -5.14
C TYR A 146 -4.86 -7.28 -4.85
N LEU A 147 -4.20 -6.75 -5.88
CA LEU A 147 -2.97 -5.99 -5.72
C LEU A 147 -3.30 -4.62 -5.13
N ALA A 148 -2.69 -4.29 -3.99
CA ALA A 148 -2.77 -2.97 -3.39
C ALA A 148 -1.67 -2.05 -3.92
N ALA A 149 -0.43 -2.53 -3.88
CA ALA A 149 0.76 -1.79 -4.30
C ALA A 149 1.90 -2.75 -4.64
N LEU A 150 2.80 -2.32 -5.51
CA LEU A 150 4.16 -2.88 -5.59
C LEU A 150 5.06 -2.17 -4.59
N ASN A 151 6.09 -2.84 -4.07
CA ASN A 151 7.07 -2.22 -3.17
C ASN A 151 7.75 -0.99 -3.79
N SER A 152 7.95 -0.98 -5.11
CA SER A 152 8.50 0.15 -5.85
C SER A 152 7.58 1.39 -5.90
N GLU A 153 6.29 1.22 -5.59
CA GLU A 153 5.31 2.32 -5.53
C GLU A 153 5.18 2.92 -4.12
N ILE A 154 5.75 2.27 -3.10
CA ILE A 154 5.63 2.69 -1.70
C ILE A 154 6.75 3.69 -1.36
N PRO A 155 6.46 4.79 -0.63
CA PRO A 155 7.47 5.70 -0.14
C PRO A 155 8.63 4.97 0.55
N LEU A 156 9.86 5.29 0.14
CA LEU A 156 11.06 4.65 0.65
C LEU A 156 11.38 5.13 2.07
N GLU A 157 12.00 4.25 2.84
CA GLU A 157 12.70 4.63 4.04
C GLU A 157 13.95 5.44 3.69
N GLY A 158 14.24 6.47 4.48
CA GLY A 158 15.47 7.24 4.32
C GLY A 158 16.71 6.36 4.50
N ASP A 159 17.79 6.73 3.84
CA ASP A 159 19.09 6.09 3.99
C ASP A 159 20.10 7.10 4.54
N ASN A 160 20.91 6.66 5.52
CA ASN A 160 21.90 7.53 6.15
C ASN A 160 23.16 7.71 5.29
N SER A 161 23.35 6.86 4.28
CA SER A 161 24.52 6.85 3.41
C SER A 161 24.25 7.50 2.04
N GLU A 162 22.99 7.52 1.60
CA GLU A 162 22.63 7.99 0.26
C GLU A 162 21.35 8.83 0.25
N ALA A 163 21.36 9.90 -0.53
CA ALA A 163 20.15 10.65 -0.83
C ALA A 163 19.27 9.82 -1.78
N LEU A 164 18.19 9.27 -1.24
CA LEU A 164 17.22 8.51 -2.02
C LEU A 164 16.09 9.41 -2.53
N ASN A 165 15.74 9.22 -3.80
CA ASN A 165 14.47 9.72 -4.31
C ASN A 165 13.30 8.94 -3.70
N ASN A 166 12.11 9.55 -3.64
CA ASN A 166 10.89 8.91 -3.16
C ASN A 166 10.85 8.54 -1.67
N VAL A 167 11.71 9.15 -0.85
CA VAL A 167 11.56 9.13 0.61
C VAL A 167 10.42 10.06 1.03
N GLY A 168 9.59 9.65 1.98
CA GLY A 168 8.53 10.52 2.49
C GLY A 168 7.52 9.82 3.40
N GLU A 169 6.43 10.54 3.66
CA GLU A 169 5.32 10.05 4.49
C GLU A 169 4.56 8.89 3.84
N SER A 170 3.95 8.06 4.69
CA SER A 170 3.07 6.96 4.27
C SER A 170 1.83 7.45 3.53
N ARG A 171 1.34 6.62 2.61
CA ARG A 171 0.24 6.96 1.69
C ARG A 171 -0.79 5.86 1.62
N TRP A 172 -2.04 6.23 1.34
CA TRP A 172 -3.11 5.29 1.07
C TRP A 172 -2.97 4.69 -0.33
N PHE A 173 -3.08 3.38 -0.42
CA PHE A 173 -3.13 2.61 -1.66
C PHE A 173 -4.52 2.01 -1.78
N TRP A 174 -5.30 2.51 -2.73
CA TRP A 174 -6.70 2.13 -2.95
C TRP A 174 -6.84 1.13 -4.09
N THR A 175 -7.64 0.09 -3.87
CA THR A 175 -7.96 -0.93 -4.86
C THR A 175 -9.47 -1.04 -5.03
N GLU A 176 -9.94 -0.83 -6.26
CA GLU A 176 -11.36 -0.99 -6.59
C GLU A 176 -11.79 -2.46 -6.44
N VAL A 177 -12.94 -2.66 -5.80
CA VAL A 177 -13.56 -3.97 -5.63
C VAL A 177 -15.03 -3.93 -6.06
N PRO A 178 -15.62 -5.06 -6.46
CA PRO A 178 -17.04 -5.10 -6.78
C PRO A 178 -17.87 -4.60 -5.58
N MET A 179 -18.85 -3.73 -5.83
CA MET A 179 -19.78 -3.27 -4.79
C MET A 179 -20.45 -4.42 -4.04
N SER A 180 -20.65 -5.57 -4.69
CA SER A 180 -21.20 -6.79 -4.07
C SER A 180 -20.30 -7.40 -2.99
N ALA A 181 -18.99 -7.14 -3.00
CA ALA A 181 -18.04 -7.66 -2.02
C ALA A 181 -18.17 -6.98 -0.64
N ILE A 182 -18.69 -5.75 -0.58
CA ILE A 182 -18.88 -5.01 0.68
C ILE A 182 -20.22 -5.38 1.30
N SER A 183 -20.29 -5.87 2.52
CA SER A 183 -21.56 -6.18 3.18
C SER A 183 -22.22 -4.92 3.77
N ALA A 184 -23.52 -4.77 3.53
CA ALA A 184 -24.37 -3.77 4.17
C ALA A 184 -25.19 -4.33 5.35
N LYS A 185 -25.09 -5.64 5.59
CA LYS A 185 -25.86 -6.35 6.64
C LYS A 185 -24.98 -6.99 7.71
N LYS A 186 -23.74 -7.32 7.34
CA LYS A 186 -22.73 -7.93 8.20
C LYS A 186 -21.52 -7.01 8.27
N THR A 187 -20.72 -7.23 9.29
CA THR A 187 -19.37 -6.71 9.41
C THR A 187 -18.54 -7.03 8.17
N ASN A 188 -17.60 -6.14 7.86
CA ASN A 188 -16.63 -6.32 6.78
C ASN A 188 -15.25 -6.51 7.39
N PHE A 189 -14.53 -7.55 6.98
CA PHE A 189 -13.14 -7.75 7.33
C PHE A 189 -12.28 -7.33 6.16
N VAL A 190 -11.28 -6.47 6.40
CA VAL A 190 -10.27 -6.09 5.39
C VAL A 190 -8.92 -6.59 5.86
N ALA A 191 -8.18 -7.24 4.97
CA ALA A 191 -6.89 -7.84 5.29
C ALA A 191 -5.80 -7.42 4.30
N ALA A 192 -4.56 -7.24 4.78
CA ALA A 192 -3.39 -6.95 3.96
C ALA A 192 -2.18 -7.81 4.36
N TRP A 193 -1.45 -8.34 3.37
CA TRP A 193 -0.25 -9.17 3.52
C TRP A 193 0.62 -9.10 2.26
N SER A 194 1.77 -9.78 2.24
CA SER A 194 2.59 -9.95 1.04
C SER A 194 2.74 -11.44 0.71
N ASP A 195 2.81 -11.79 -0.57
CA ASP A 195 3.15 -13.15 -1.02
C ASP A 195 4.67 -13.36 -1.16
N ASN A 196 5.49 -12.31 -0.96
CA ASN A 196 6.94 -12.39 -1.18
C ASN A 196 7.68 -12.91 0.07
N PRO A 197 8.35 -14.09 0.02
CA PRO A 197 9.08 -14.67 1.15
C PRO A 197 10.24 -13.84 1.72
N LEU A 198 10.65 -12.77 1.04
CA LEU A 198 11.61 -11.80 1.56
C LEU A 198 10.98 -10.91 2.64
N PHE A 199 9.67 -10.65 2.56
CA PHE A 199 8.97 -9.73 3.45
C PHE A 199 8.59 -10.40 4.78
N ALA A 200 9.54 -11.04 5.44
CA ALA A 200 9.35 -11.74 6.72
C ALA A 200 9.90 -10.95 7.93
N SER A 201 10.24 -9.67 7.73
CA SER A 201 10.66 -8.77 8.80
C SER A 201 10.54 -7.32 8.36
N VAL A 202 10.57 -6.40 9.32
CA VAL A 202 10.58 -4.95 9.05
C VAL A 202 11.86 -4.46 8.38
N SER A 203 12.92 -5.27 8.37
CA SER A 203 14.17 -4.97 7.66
C SER A 203 14.01 -5.08 6.15
N TYR A 204 13.00 -5.82 5.67
CA TYR A 204 12.76 -6.06 4.24
C TYR A 204 11.41 -5.51 3.77
N ALA A 205 10.38 -5.65 4.59
CA ALA A 205 9.02 -5.32 4.21
C ALA A 205 8.71 -3.83 4.40
N SER A 206 7.71 -3.34 3.65
CA SER A 206 7.10 -2.04 3.89
C SER A 206 6.35 -2.00 5.22
N VAL A 207 6.31 -0.83 5.85
CA VAL A 207 5.66 -0.58 7.13
C VAL A 207 4.21 -0.15 6.90
N ILE A 208 3.27 -0.76 7.63
CA ILE A 208 1.86 -0.34 7.66
C ILE A 208 1.68 0.78 8.68
N ALA A 209 0.95 1.83 8.30
CA ALA A 209 0.63 2.91 9.21
C ALA A 209 -0.39 2.44 10.26
N ALA A 210 -0.38 3.08 11.41
CA ALA A 210 -1.38 2.87 12.44
C ALA A 210 -1.83 4.18 13.07
N GLY A 211 -2.94 4.15 13.80
CA GLY A 211 -3.33 5.24 14.68
C GLY A 211 -3.71 4.74 16.07
N TRP A 212 -3.77 5.67 17.01
CA TRP A 212 -4.08 5.39 18.41
C TRP A 212 -5.53 4.93 18.59
N SER A 213 -5.73 3.91 19.42
CA SER A 213 -7.06 3.41 19.77
C SER A 213 -7.09 2.98 21.24
N GLU A 214 -7.91 3.63 22.06
CA GLU A 214 -7.90 3.42 23.52
C GLU A 214 -8.16 1.97 23.95
N LYS A 215 -8.96 1.22 23.17
CA LYS A 215 -9.24 -0.22 23.35
C LYS A 215 -9.60 -0.85 22.00
N ASN A 216 -8.60 -1.09 21.17
CA ASN A 216 -8.87 -1.69 19.87
C ASN A 216 -9.43 -3.11 20.03
N LYS A 217 -10.68 -3.30 19.61
CA LYS A 217 -11.37 -4.60 19.61
C LYS A 217 -11.46 -5.21 18.21
N TYR A 218 -11.07 -4.45 17.20
CA TYR A 218 -11.40 -4.66 15.81
C TYR A 218 -10.17 -4.82 14.93
N ALA A 219 -8.97 -4.95 15.52
CA ALA A 219 -7.77 -5.24 14.76
C ALA A 219 -7.13 -6.53 15.23
N TYR A 220 -6.65 -7.27 14.25
CA TYR A 220 -6.06 -8.56 14.43
C TYR A 220 -4.78 -8.66 13.59
N LEU A 221 -3.84 -9.44 14.11
CA LEU A 221 -2.65 -9.86 13.41
C LEU A 221 -2.69 -11.38 13.34
N SER A 222 -2.59 -11.90 12.13
CA SER A 222 -2.29 -13.32 11.90
C SER A 222 -0.81 -13.43 11.60
N THR A 223 -0.13 -14.33 12.30
CA THR A 223 1.28 -14.68 12.05
C THR A 223 1.35 -16.00 11.27
N ASP A 224 2.52 -16.36 10.74
CA ASP A 224 2.75 -17.66 10.08
C ASP A 224 1.82 -17.95 8.88
N ASN A 225 1.40 -16.92 8.15
CA ASN A 225 0.53 -17.09 6.99
C ASN A 225 1.27 -17.59 5.74
N PHE A 226 2.60 -17.41 5.70
CA PHE A 226 3.49 -17.83 4.60
C PHE A 226 2.97 -17.43 3.20
N GLY A 227 2.56 -16.18 3.07
CA GLY A 227 2.08 -15.54 1.84
C GLY A 227 0.63 -15.86 1.49
N LYS A 228 -0.05 -16.66 2.32
CA LYS A 228 -1.42 -17.10 2.08
C LYS A 228 -2.41 -16.17 2.79
N ALA A 229 -3.63 -16.15 2.27
CA ALA A 229 -4.75 -15.51 2.95
C ALA A 229 -4.98 -16.18 4.33
N PRO A 230 -5.19 -15.42 5.41
CA PRO A 230 -5.41 -15.98 6.73
C PRO A 230 -6.78 -16.69 6.79
N LYS A 231 -6.81 -17.83 7.51
CA LYS A 231 -8.06 -18.57 7.77
C LYS A 231 -8.81 -18.06 8.99
N ASN A 232 -8.07 -17.63 10.01
CA ASN A 232 -8.62 -17.13 11.26
C ASN A 232 -7.73 -16.00 11.79
N PRO A 233 -8.31 -14.99 12.45
CA PRO A 233 -7.54 -13.97 13.14
C PRO A 233 -6.93 -14.57 14.42
N GLU A 234 -5.60 -14.49 14.56
CA GLU A 234 -4.89 -15.14 15.67
C GLU A 234 -4.76 -14.24 16.91
N LYS A 235 -4.19 -13.05 16.74
CA LYS A 235 -3.81 -12.16 17.83
C LYS A 235 -4.59 -10.87 17.73
N LYS A 236 -5.32 -10.49 18.78
CA LYS A 236 -5.90 -9.15 18.89
C LYS A 236 -4.81 -8.14 19.20
N ILE A 237 -4.79 -7.06 18.43
CA ILE A 237 -3.84 -5.96 18.64
C ILE A 237 -4.47 -4.94 19.58
N SER A 238 -3.76 -4.60 20.64
CA SER A 238 -4.16 -3.58 21.61
C SER A 238 -3.55 -2.21 21.27
N PHE A 239 -4.22 -1.13 21.69
CA PHE A 239 -3.76 0.27 21.68
C PHE A 239 -3.56 0.95 20.31
N PHE A 240 -3.41 0.17 19.24
CA PHE A 240 -3.21 0.67 17.88
C PHE A 240 -4.14 -0.01 16.90
N THR A 241 -4.53 0.70 15.85
CA THR A 241 -5.29 0.14 14.73
C THR A 241 -4.52 0.27 13.42
N PRO A 242 -4.36 -0.82 12.63
CA PRO A 242 -3.76 -0.73 11.31
C PRO A 242 -4.63 0.11 10.39
N ALA A 243 -3.96 0.83 9.48
CA ALA A 243 -4.57 1.69 8.49
C ALA A 243 -5.17 0.87 7.34
N LEU A 244 -6.32 0.26 7.62
CA LEU A 244 -7.12 -0.49 6.66
C LEU A 244 -8.53 0.11 6.61
N CYS A 245 -9.06 0.33 5.41
CA CYS A 245 -10.26 1.13 5.20
C CYS A 245 -11.08 0.65 4.01
N ILE A 246 -12.40 0.91 4.04
CA ILE A 246 -13.28 0.85 2.86
C ILE A 246 -13.65 2.28 2.46
N ARG A 247 -13.53 2.60 1.17
CA ARG A 247 -13.99 3.86 0.58
C ARG A 247 -15.16 3.57 -0.37
N LEU A 248 -16.33 4.12 -0.09
CA LEU A 248 -17.50 4.05 -0.97
C LEU A 248 -17.64 5.37 -1.72
N VAL A 249 -17.69 5.31 -3.04
CA VAL A 249 -17.72 6.50 -3.88
C VAL A 249 -19.08 6.66 -4.55
N PRO A 250 -19.72 7.84 -4.45
CA PRO A 250 -20.94 8.14 -5.17
C PRO A 250 -20.72 8.21 -6.69
N ASP A 251 -21.81 8.38 -7.44
CA ASP A 251 -21.68 8.75 -8.85
C ASP A 251 -21.10 10.17 -8.93
N ASN A 252 -19.97 10.33 -9.61
CA ASN A 252 -19.37 11.63 -9.87
C ASN A 252 -19.03 11.74 -11.36
N LYS A 253 -19.55 12.79 -12.01
CA LYS A 253 -19.34 13.10 -13.44
C LYS A 253 -18.36 14.25 -13.65
N GLN A 254 -17.58 14.63 -12.64
CA GLN A 254 -16.55 15.65 -12.81
C GLN A 254 -15.60 15.27 -13.93
N ILE A 255 -15.26 16.27 -14.73
CA ILE A 255 -14.28 16.13 -15.80
C ILE A 255 -12.90 16.08 -15.13
N PHE A 256 -12.20 14.98 -15.32
CA PHE A 256 -10.83 14.79 -14.84
C PHE A 256 -9.92 14.54 -16.03
N LYS A 257 -8.93 15.41 -16.24
CA LYS A 257 -7.99 15.30 -17.37
C LYS A 257 -6.57 15.55 -16.90
N VAL A 258 -5.63 14.87 -17.56
CA VAL A 258 -4.21 15.09 -17.40
C VAL A 258 -3.55 15.27 -18.76
N SER A 259 -2.64 16.23 -18.87
CA SER A 259 -1.83 16.45 -20.08
C SER A 259 -0.39 16.85 -19.72
N VAL A 260 0.53 16.60 -20.65
CA VAL A 260 1.93 16.99 -20.51
C VAL A 260 2.08 18.44 -21.01
N LEU A 261 2.37 19.37 -20.09
CA LEU A 261 2.71 20.76 -20.44
C LEU A 261 4.10 20.85 -21.04
N LYS A 262 5.07 20.24 -20.36
CA LYS A 262 6.48 20.31 -20.72
C LYS A 262 7.17 19.01 -20.36
N ALA A 263 8.12 18.58 -21.17
CA ALA A 263 8.99 17.45 -20.87
C ALA A 263 10.40 17.74 -21.37
N GLU A 264 11.41 17.49 -20.54
CA GLU A 264 12.82 17.73 -20.85
C GLU A 264 13.66 16.54 -20.38
N ILE A 265 14.59 16.08 -21.22
CA ILE A 265 15.56 15.02 -20.90
C ILE A 265 16.96 15.62 -20.94
N ASN A 266 17.72 15.48 -19.86
CA ASN A 266 19.12 15.89 -19.78
C ASN A 266 19.87 14.88 -18.91
N ASP A 267 20.99 14.33 -19.39
CA ASP A 267 21.87 13.39 -18.66
C ASP A 267 21.12 12.25 -17.95
N GLY A 268 20.20 11.59 -18.66
CA GLY A 268 19.41 10.49 -18.10
C GLY A 268 18.34 10.92 -17.08
N VAL A 269 18.06 12.22 -16.96
CA VAL A 269 17.02 12.78 -16.08
C VAL A 269 15.87 13.37 -16.90
N LEU A 270 14.72 12.68 -16.90
CA LEU A 270 13.48 13.14 -17.52
C LEU A 270 12.67 13.96 -16.52
N ARG A 271 12.41 15.24 -16.80
CA ARG A 271 11.51 16.11 -16.03
C ARG A 271 10.24 16.34 -16.81
N VAL A 272 9.09 16.07 -16.20
CA VAL A 272 7.77 16.24 -16.81
C VAL A 272 6.91 17.17 -15.96
N GLN A 273 6.43 18.23 -16.57
CA GLN A 273 5.43 19.13 -16.00
C GLN A 273 4.04 18.75 -16.54
N ALA A 274 3.09 18.55 -15.63
CA ALA A 274 1.71 18.20 -15.96
C ALA A 274 0.74 19.39 -15.82
N ASN A 275 -0.30 19.40 -16.65
CA ASN A 275 -1.53 20.15 -16.41
C ASN A 275 -2.62 19.19 -16.01
N ILE A 276 -3.40 19.53 -15.00
CA ILE A 276 -4.47 18.69 -14.48
C ILE A 276 -5.73 19.54 -14.34
N GLU A 277 -6.80 19.12 -15.02
CA GLU A 277 -8.15 19.64 -14.79
C GLU A 277 -8.81 18.75 -13.74
N GLY A 278 -8.97 19.27 -12.51
CA GLY A 278 -9.51 18.55 -11.36
C GLY A 278 -8.52 18.46 -10.18
N GLU A 279 -8.87 17.69 -9.15
CA GLU A 279 -8.05 17.48 -7.95
C GLU A 279 -7.55 16.02 -7.89
N PRO A 280 -6.31 15.76 -8.34
CA PRO A 280 -5.76 14.40 -8.33
C PRO A 280 -5.42 13.99 -6.88
N GLU A 281 -5.76 12.76 -6.51
CA GLU A 281 -5.24 12.11 -5.30
C GLU A 281 -3.86 11.50 -5.60
N ARG A 282 -3.64 11.08 -6.85
CA ARG A 282 -2.38 10.52 -7.33
C ARG A 282 -2.13 10.91 -8.78
N LEU A 283 -0.90 11.32 -9.10
CA LEU A 283 -0.40 11.49 -10.47
C LEU A 283 0.91 10.72 -10.65
N ARG A 284 0.97 9.72 -11.52
CA ARG A 284 2.15 8.91 -11.81
C ARG A 284 2.74 9.25 -13.17
N LEU A 285 4.07 9.26 -13.25
CA LEU A 285 4.79 9.16 -14.50
C LEU A 285 5.03 7.67 -14.76
N ARG A 286 4.66 7.18 -15.94
CA ARG A 286 4.87 5.80 -16.37
C ARG A 286 5.88 5.84 -17.51
N VAL A 287 7.06 5.27 -17.34
CA VAL A 287 8.13 5.24 -18.36
C VAL A 287 8.35 3.79 -18.80
N PHE A 288 8.61 3.58 -20.07
CA PHE A 288 8.80 2.27 -20.66
C PHE A 288 10.01 2.28 -21.59
N ASP A 289 10.85 1.26 -21.48
CA ASP A 289 11.89 0.92 -22.45
C ASP A 289 11.41 -0.26 -23.33
N ASP A 290 12.33 -0.89 -24.05
CA ASP A 290 12.04 -2.08 -24.88
C ASP A 290 11.72 -3.34 -24.03
N ASN A 291 12.11 -3.36 -22.75
CA ASN A 291 11.94 -4.50 -21.84
C ASN A 291 10.68 -4.38 -20.98
N GLY A 292 10.07 -3.20 -20.91
CA GLY A 292 8.82 -2.97 -20.19
C GLY A 292 8.84 -1.67 -19.41
N GLU A 293 8.13 -1.65 -18.29
CA GLU A 293 8.02 -0.45 -17.46
C GLU A 293 9.28 -0.23 -16.62
N VAL A 294 9.82 0.97 -16.70
CA VAL A 294 10.91 1.46 -15.88
C VAL A 294 10.31 2.09 -14.62
N SER A 295 10.72 1.63 -13.46
CA SER A 295 10.27 2.16 -12.18
C SER A 295 10.78 3.59 -11.98
N THR A 296 9.92 4.59 -12.15
CA THR A 296 10.28 6.01 -11.97
C THR A 296 10.00 6.57 -10.58
N GLY A 297 9.60 5.72 -9.63
CA GLY A 297 9.22 6.14 -8.29
C GLY A 297 7.74 6.45 -8.13
N PHE A 298 7.40 7.13 -7.04
CA PHE A 298 6.01 7.43 -6.70
C PHE A 298 5.50 8.62 -7.53
N GLY A 299 4.17 8.72 -7.62
CA GLY A 299 3.51 9.88 -8.19
C GLY A 299 3.69 11.17 -7.38
N ILE A 300 2.93 12.19 -7.69
CA ILE A 300 2.79 13.38 -6.82
C ILE A 300 1.32 13.59 -6.52
N SER A 301 1.05 14.05 -5.30
CA SER A 301 -0.30 14.25 -4.77
C SER A 301 -0.58 15.73 -4.47
N THR A 302 0.41 16.60 -4.66
CA THR A 302 0.30 18.04 -4.46
C THR A 302 1.04 18.80 -5.57
N PRO A 303 0.54 19.99 -5.97
CA PRO A 303 1.26 20.86 -6.87
C PRO A 303 2.55 21.39 -6.23
N PRO A 304 3.53 21.87 -7.03
CA PRO A 304 3.48 21.96 -8.48
C PRO A 304 3.65 20.59 -9.15
N TRP A 305 2.92 20.34 -10.25
CA TRP A 305 2.85 19.02 -10.87
C TRP A 305 4.10 18.65 -11.70
N HIS A 306 5.26 18.55 -11.05
CA HIS A 306 6.53 18.19 -11.68
C HIS A 306 6.97 16.82 -11.20
N ILE A 307 7.12 15.88 -12.13
CA ILE A 307 7.61 14.53 -11.85
C ILE A 307 8.95 14.35 -12.56
N THR A 308 9.90 13.75 -11.87
CA THR A 308 11.23 13.48 -12.41
C THR A 308 11.52 11.99 -12.38
N ALA A 309 11.93 11.43 -13.51
CA ALA A 309 12.57 10.13 -13.58
C ALA A 309 14.09 10.33 -13.69
N HIS A 310 14.84 9.56 -12.91
CA HIS A 310 16.30 9.66 -12.83
C HIS A 310 16.96 8.38 -13.36
N ASN A 311 18.26 8.48 -13.64
CA ASN A 311 19.13 7.34 -13.96
C ASN A 311 18.62 6.50 -15.15
N LEU A 312 18.03 7.15 -16.15
CA LEU A 312 17.68 6.49 -17.40
C LEU A 312 18.96 6.21 -18.19
N GLU A 313 19.18 4.94 -18.54
CA GLU A 313 20.32 4.53 -19.34
C GLU A 313 20.14 4.94 -20.81
N LYS A 314 21.23 4.91 -21.59
CA LYS A 314 21.17 5.19 -23.03
C LYS A 314 20.19 4.25 -23.73
N GLY A 315 19.25 4.81 -24.47
CA GLY A 315 18.19 4.01 -25.08
C GLY A 315 16.99 4.83 -25.54
N ARG A 316 16.02 4.12 -26.13
CA ARG A 316 14.73 4.68 -26.51
C ARG A 316 13.69 4.36 -25.46
N TYR A 317 12.89 5.37 -25.16
CA TYR A 317 11.86 5.27 -24.14
C TYR A 317 10.55 5.86 -24.63
N SER A 318 9.49 5.46 -23.94
CA SER A 318 8.20 6.10 -24.04
C SER A 318 7.63 6.38 -22.66
N PHE A 319 6.78 7.40 -22.55
CA PHE A 319 6.13 7.71 -21.27
C PHE A 319 4.72 8.25 -21.45
N TYR A 320 3.93 8.16 -20.39
CA TYR A 320 2.68 8.89 -20.23
C TYR A 320 2.46 9.23 -18.75
N LEU A 321 1.55 10.16 -18.49
CA LEU A 321 1.05 10.46 -17.15
C LEU A 321 -0.25 9.71 -16.90
N ASP A 322 -0.38 9.14 -15.72
CA ASP A 322 -1.60 8.48 -15.24
C ASP A 322 -2.04 9.15 -13.94
N ALA A 323 -3.28 9.63 -13.87
CA ALA A 323 -3.82 10.30 -12.71
C ALA A 323 -5.08 9.59 -12.21
N GLU A 324 -5.31 9.63 -10.90
CA GLU A 324 -6.54 9.18 -10.25
C GLU A 324 -6.98 10.23 -9.21
N ASP A 325 -8.27 10.57 -9.19
CA ASP A 325 -8.87 11.43 -8.17
C ASP A 325 -9.47 10.63 -7.00
N ARG A 326 -9.93 11.33 -5.96
CA ARG A 326 -10.56 10.71 -4.77
C ARG A 326 -11.87 9.97 -5.06
N PHE A 327 -12.45 10.16 -6.25
CA PHE A 327 -13.65 9.47 -6.72
C PHE A 327 -13.30 8.25 -7.62
N GLY A 328 -12.01 7.95 -7.77
CA GLY A 328 -11.53 6.89 -8.65
C GLY A 328 -11.82 7.17 -10.13
N ASN A 329 -11.96 8.44 -10.52
CA ASN A 329 -11.88 8.82 -11.93
C ASN A 329 -10.42 8.76 -12.35
N ARG A 330 -10.16 8.15 -13.51
CA ARG A 330 -8.81 8.01 -14.05
C ARG A 330 -8.67 8.82 -15.32
N ALA A 331 -7.50 9.40 -15.50
CA ALA A 331 -7.13 10.11 -16.72
C ALA A 331 -5.69 9.75 -17.09
N GLU A 332 -5.46 9.55 -18.38
CA GLU A 332 -4.12 9.33 -18.93
C GLU A 332 -3.78 10.43 -19.93
N SER A 333 -2.53 10.85 -19.97
CA SER A 333 -2.05 11.74 -21.02
C SER A 333 -1.78 10.96 -22.31
N GLY A 334 -1.67 11.66 -23.43
CA GLY A 334 -1.10 11.06 -24.64
C GLY A 334 0.32 10.53 -24.39
N LYS A 335 0.63 9.37 -24.97
CA LYS A 335 1.96 8.73 -24.91
C LYS A 335 2.97 9.57 -25.72
N LYS A 336 4.16 9.77 -25.16
CA LYS A 336 5.29 10.46 -25.81
C LYS A 336 6.50 9.53 -25.88
N THR A 337 7.41 9.78 -26.82
CA THR A 337 8.66 9.02 -27.01
C THR A 337 9.86 9.94 -26.94
N PHE A 338 10.98 9.44 -26.43
CA PHE A 338 12.24 10.18 -26.35
C PHE A 338 13.43 9.21 -26.41
N ALA A 339 14.63 9.76 -26.58
CA ALA A 339 15.88 9.01 -26.50
C ALA A 339 16.77 9.64 -25.42
N VAL A 340 17.58 8.79 -24.78
CA VAL A 340 18.69 9.20 -23.91
C VAL A 340 19.98 8.91 -24.67
N GLU A 341 20.79 9.95 -24.88
CA GLU A 341 22.01 9.91 -25.71
C GLU A 341 23.27 9.45 -24.98
#